data_AF-A0A959NZ41-F1
#
_entry.id   AF-A0A959NZ41-F1
#
_cell.length_a   1.000
_cell.length_b   1.000
_cell.length_c   1.000
_cell.angle_alpha   90.00
_cell.angle_beta   90.00
_cell.angle_gamma   90.00
#
_symmetry.space_group_name_H-M   'P 1'
#
loop_
_entity.id
_entity.type
_entity.pdbx_description
1 polymer ?
#
loop_
_entity_poly.entity_id
_entity_poly.type
_entity_poly.pdbx_seq_one_letter_code
_entity_poly.pdbx_strand_id
1 'polypeptide(L)'
;MQNYIKISLIILIGSILSYAQDNTTRLKIIGESLKGKVVDGQNVREVIGNVVITQEDVKITCNKAIQYISSNNAELIGNVVITQDSVVIKTDKGRYFGNIKLAFSDSTVNLTNKGMDLT
;
A
#
# COMPACT_ATOMS: atom_id res chain seq x y z
N MET A 1 -46.95 -20.82 -45.42
CA MET A 1 -46.42 -19.44 -45.42
C MET A 1 -46.21 -19.02 -43.98
N GLN A 2 -45.01 -19.25 -43.42
CA GLN A 2 -44.61 -18.76 -42.10
C GLN A 2 -43.10 -18.95 -41.98
N ASN A 3 -42.34 -17.90 -42.35
CA ASN A 3 -40.89 -17.89 -42.24
C ASN A 3 -40.48 -16.85 -41.20
N TYR A 4 -39.97 -17.37 -40.09
CA TYR A 4 -38.90 -16.89 -39.22
C TYR A 4 -38.78 -15.38 -38.94
N ILE A 5 -39.11 -15.09 -37.69
CA ILE A 5 -38.80 -13.91 -36.88
C ILE A 5 -37.35 -13.44 -37.07
N LYS A 6 -37.16 -12.17 -37.45
CA LYS A 6 -35.87 -11.48 -37.34
C LYS A 6 -35.96 -10.43 -36.23
N ILE A 7 -35.63 -10.83 -35.00
CA ILE A 7 -35.37 -9.91 -33.88
C ILE A 7 -33.99 -9.30 -34.15
N SER A 8 -33.94 -8.01 -34.53
CA SER A 8 -32.70 -7.24 -34.46
C SER A 8 -32.51 -6.74 -33.05
N LEU A 9 -31.70 -7.47 -32.27
CA LEU A 9 -31.17 -7.00 -31.00
C LEU A 9 -29.94 -6.13 -31.31
N ILE A 10 -30.14 -4.82 -31.44
CA ILE A 10 -29.05 -3.85 -31.56
C ILE A 10 -28.51 -3.61 -30.15
N ILE A 11 -27.55 -4.43 -29.72
CA ILE A 11 -26.72 -4.15 -28.54
C ILE A 11 -25.74 -3.05 -28.96
N LEU A 12 -26.07 -1.81 -28.63
CA LEU A 12 -25.18 -0.67 -28.81
C LEU A 12 -23.98 -0.83 -27.87
N ILE A 13 -22.92 -1.42 -28.41
CA ILE A 13 -21.55 -1.41 -27.89
C ILE A 13 -21.13 0.07 -27.82
N GLY A 14 -21.33 0.70 -26.68
CA GLY A 14 -21.28 2.16 -26.60
C GLY A 14 -20.94 2.65 -25.20
N SER A 15 -19.80 2.20 -24.67
CA SER A 15 -18.82 2.97 -23.87
C SER A 15 -18.01 2.00 -23.01
N ILE A 16 -16.94 1.50 -23.60
CA ILE A 16 -15.81 0.90 -22.89
C ILE A 16 -15.08 2.05 -22.18
N LEU A 17 -15.74 2.72 -21.23
CA LEU A 17 -15.04 3.38 -20.14
C LEU A 17 -14.88 2.32 -19.05
N SER A 18 -14.05 1.32 -19.37
CA SER A 18 -13.40 0.53 -18.34
C SER A 18 -12.52 1.50 -17.55
N TYR A 19 -13.12 2.19 -16.59
CA TYR A 19 -12.36 2.71 -15.47
C TYR A 19 -11.59 1.50 -14.94
N ALA A 20 -10.26 1.61 -15.00
CA ALA A 20 -9.35 0.59 -14.54
C ALA A 20 -9.85 0.03 -13.20
N GLN A 21 -9.97 -1.28 -13.09
CA GLN A 21 -10.25 -1.92 -11.81
C GLN A 21 -9.10 -1.53 -10.89
N ASP A 22 -9.35 -0.61 -9.97
CA ASP A 22 -8.38 -0.11 -9.01
C ASP A 22 -8.10 -1.24 -8.01
N ASN A 23 -7.16 -2.12 -8.39
CA ASN A 23 -6.73 -3.28 -7.61
C ASN A 23 -5.75 -2.88 -6.49
N THR A 24 -5.79 -1.62 -6.04
CA THR A 24 -4.89 -1.13 -5.00
C THR A 24 -5.17 -1.83 -3.68
N THR A 25 -4.22 -2.66 -3.25
CA THR A 25 -4.26 -3.30 -1.93
C THR A 25 -4.05 -2.26 -0.83
N ARG A 26 -4.76 -2.42 0.29
CA ARG A 26 -4.68 -1.49 1.42
C ARG A 26 -3.63 -1.94 2.44
N LEU A 27 -3.00 -0.98 3.11
CA LEU A 27 -2.08 -1.26 4.23
C LEU A 27 -2.83 -1.94 5.37
N LYS A 28 -2.34 -3.11 5.79
CA LYS A 28 -2.71 -3.72 7.07
C LYS A 28 -1.67 -3.33 8.11
N ILE A 29 -2.08 -2.72 9.20
CA ILE A 29 -1.20 -2.20 10.25
C ILE A 29 -1.64 -2.74 11.59
N ILE A 30 -0.71 -3.35 12.32
CA ILE A 30 -0.89 -3.83 13.69
C ILE A 30 0.22 -3.28 14.59
N GLY A 31 -0.07 -3.20 15.88
CA GLY A 31 0.87 -2.81 16.92
C GLY A 31 0.21 -3.01 18.29
N GLU A 32 0.89 -2.59 19.35
CA GLU A 32 0.42 -2.79 20.73
C GLU A 32 -0.71 -1.83 21.11
N SER A 33 -0.64 -0.59 20.61
CA SER A 33 -1.65 0.44 20.89
C SER A 33 -2.05 1.18 19.62
N LEU A 34 -3.33 1.54 19.53
CA LEU A 34 -3.90 2.31 18.43
C LEU A 34 -4.71 3.48 19.00
N LYS A 35 -4.44 4.69 18.48
CA LYS A 35 -5.16 5.92 18.83
C LYS A 35 -5.63 6.61 17.56
N GLY A 36 -6.94 6.88 17.47
CA GLY A 36 -7.47 7.77 16.43
C GLY A 36 -7.06 9.21 16.70
N LYS A 37 -6.68 9.95 15.66
CA LYS A 37 -6.38 11.38 15.72
C LYS A 37 -6.93 12.09 14.49
N VAL A 38 -7.08 13.41 14.60
CA VAL A 38 -7.31 14.29 13.45
C VAL A 38 -6.05 15.13 13.27
N VAL A 39 -5.45 15.05 12.08
CA VAL A 39 -4.28 15.85 11.68
C VAL A 39 -4.65 16.55 10.39
N ASP A 40 -4.58 17.88 10.38
CA ASP A 40 -4.94 18.72 9.23
C ASP A 40 -6.32 18.40 8.62
N GLY A 41 -7.30 18.13 9.49
CA GLY A 41 -8.67 17.76 9.10
C GLY A 41 -8.83 16.32 8.60
N GLN A 42 -7.77 15.51 8.60
CA GLN A 42 -7.82 14.10 8.18
C GLN A 42 -7.84 13.17 9.39
N ASN A 43 -8.72 12.17 9.34
CA ASN A 43 -8.72 11.08 10.32
C ASN A 43 -7.53 10.16 10.07
N VAL A 44 -6.63 10.09 11.05
CA VAL A 44 -5.45 9.23 11.04
C VAL A 44 -5.49 8.25 12.20
N ARG A 45 -4.74 7.16 12.08
CA ARG A 45 -4.47 6.23 13.18
C ARG A 45 -3.01 6.31 13.56
N GLU A 46 -2.75 6.61 14.82
CA GLU A 46 -1.44 6.48 15.41
C GLU A 46 -1.31 5.07 16.01
N VAL A 47 -0.38 4.27 15.51
CA VAL A 47 -0.11 2.90 15.97
C VAL A 47 1.27 2.87 16.60
N ILE A 48 1.39 2.32 17.81
CA ILE A 48 2.59 2.42 18.66
C ILE A 48 2.93 1.03 19.21
N GLY A 49 4.23 0.75 19.28
CA GLY A 49 4.79 -0.47 19.88
C GLY A 49 4.80 -1.62 18.89
N ASN A 50 6.01 -2.11 18.56
CA ASN A 50 6.23 -3.27 17.69
C ASN A 50 5.35 -3.26 16.43
N VAL A 51 5.32 -2.12 15.73
CA VAL A 51 4.40 -1.92 14.61
C VAL A 51 4.83 -2.78 13.44
N VAL A 52 3.86 -3.48 12.85
CA VAL A 52 4.03 -4.26 11.63
C VAL A 52 3.01 -3.80 10.61
N ILE A 53 3.49 -3.42 9.43
CA ILE A 53 2.69 -3.06 8.26
C ILE A 53 2.95 -4.11 7.19
N THR A 54 1.89 -4.61 6.56
CA THR A 54 1.98 -5.56 5.45
C THR A 54 1.12 -5.13 4.28
N GLN A 55 1.66 -5.26 3.08
CA GLN A 55 0.94 -5.08 1.82
C GLN A 55 1.55 -6.02 0.78
N GLU A 56 0.81 -7.07 0.40
CA GLU A 56 1.29 -8.11 -0.52
C GLU A 56 2.63 -8.72 -0.05
N ASP A 57 3.69 -8.56 -0.84
CA ASP A 57 5.08 -9.01 -0.59
C ASP A 57 5.89 -8.02 0.28
N VAL A 58 5.37 -6.81 0.51
CA VAL A 58 6.03 -5.78 1.33
C VAL A 58 5.69 -5.97 2.81
N LYS A 59 6.73 -6.03 3.65
CA LYS A 59 6.63 -5.98 5.11
C LYS A 59 7.45 -4.83 5.67
N ILE A 60 6.86 -4.02 6.54
CA ILE A 60 7.53 -2.91 7.21
C ILE A 60 7.38 -3.08 8.72
N THR A 61 8.46 -2.91 9.47
CA THR A 61 8.43 -2.85 10.93
C THR A 61 8.98 -1.52 11.42
N CYS A 62 8.43 -0.98 12.51
CA CYS A 62 8.91 0.24 13.15
C CYS A 62 8.41 0.36 14.60
N ASN A 63 8.87 1.36 15.34
CA ASN A 63 8.41 1.60 16.70
C ASN A 63 7.02 2.28 16.71
N LYS A 64 6.73 3.13 15.72
CA LYS A 64 5.49 3.89 15.60
C LYS A 64 5.15 4.16 14.13
N ALA A 65 3.86 4.11 13.80
CA ALA A 65 3.34 4.56 12.50
C ALA A 65 2.16 5.53 12.65
N ILE A 66 2.05 6.47 11.70
CA ILE A 66 0.85 7.31 11.53
C ILE A 66 0.22 6.94 10.19
N GLN A 67 -0.94 6.29 10.24
CA GLN A 67 -1.68 5.83 9.07
C GLN A 67 -2.69 6.88 8.60
N TYR A 68 -2.55 7.30 7.36
CA TYR A 68 -3.53 8.11 6.63
C TYR A 68 -4.43 7.15 5.85
N ILE A 69 -5.58 6.78 6.43
CA ILE A 69 -6.45 5.71 5.93
C ILE A 69 -6.96 6.04 4.51
N SER A 70 -7.42 7.27 4.31
CA SER A 70 -8.02 7.71 3.04
C SER A 70 -7.03 7.66 1.89
N SER A 71 -5.78 8.08 2.11
CA SER A 71 -4.74 8.11 1.10
C SER A 71 -3.89 6.84 1.04
N ASN A 72 -4.17 5.85 1.90
CA ASN A 72 -3.41 4.59 2.00
C ASN A 72 -1.90 4.80 2.25
N ASN A 73 -1.54 5.81 3.05
CA ASN A 73 -0.15 6.15 3.34
C ASN A 73 0.17 5.90 4.81
N ALA A 74 1.46 5.74 5.11
CA ALA A 74 1.96 5.68 6.48
C ALA A 74 3.24 6.51 6.64
N GLU A 75 3.31 7.31 7.71
CA GLU A 75 4.59 7.75 8.26
C GLU A 75 5.16 6.67 9.16
N LEU A 76 6.47 6.47 9.09
CA LEU A 76 7.21 5.40 9.75
C LEU A 76 8.26 6.03 10.66
N ILE A 77 8.26 5.68 11.94
CA ILE A 77 9.07 6.37 12.95
C ILE A 77 9.77 5.36 13.86
N GLY A 78 11.10 5.44 13.90
CA GLY A 78 12.00 4.69 14.75
C GLY A 78 12.21 3.25 14.28
N ASN A 79 13.49 2.84 14.17
CA ASN A 79 13.90 1.48 13.81
C ASN A 79 13.15 0.90 12.60
N VAL A 80 13.01 1.70 11.53
CA VAL A 80 12.24 1.32 10.36
C VAL A 80 13.02 0.27 9.57
N VAL A 81 12.39 -0.88 9.34
CA VAL A 81 12.91 -1.95 8.48
C VAL A 81 11.85 -2.28 7.45
N ILE A 82 12.19 -2.14 6.18
CA ILE A 82 11.34 -2.49 5.04
C ILE A 82 11.96 -3.72 4.37
N THR A 83 11.16 -4.74 4.15
CA THR A 83 11.55 -5.97 3.45
C THR A 83 10.61 -6.21 2.29
N GLN A 84 11.20 -6.47 1.13
CA GLN A 84 10.53 -6.95 -0.07
C GLN A 84 11.45 -7.95 -0.77
N ASP A 85 11.01 -9.20 -0.91
CA ASP A 85 11.82 -10.31 -1.43
C ASP A 85 13.23 -10.41 -0.77
N SER A 86 14.29 -10.18 -1.53
CA SER A 86 15.69 -10.21 -1.06
C SER A 86 16.23 -8.85 -0.60
N VAL A 87 15.43 -7.78 -0.74
CA VAL A 87 15.81 -6.41 -0.42
C VAL A 87 15.37 -6.08 1.00
N VAL A 88 16.32 -5.56 1.78
CA VAL A 88 16.11 -5.03 3.12
C VAL A 88 16.60 -3.59 3.16
N ILE A 89 15.73 -2.68 3.56
CA ILE A 89 16.04 -1.27 3.76
C ILE A 89 15.88 -0.95 5.24
N LYS A 90 16.88 -0.30 5.85
CA LYS A 90 16.85 0.18 7.22
C LYS A 90 17.02 1.70 7.27
N THR A 91 16.19 2.37 8.04
CA THR A 91 16.23 3.82 8.28
C THR A 91 15.59 4.17 9.62
N ASP A 92 15.79 5.39 10.12
CA ASP A 92 15.16 5.85 11.36
C ASP A 92 13.78 6.46 11.14
N LYS A 93 13.54 7.09 9.98
CA LYS A 93 12.27 7.72 9.66
C LYS A 93 11.99 7.71 8.16
N GLY A 94 10.73 7.55 7.79
CA GLY A 94 10.31 7.65 6.40
C GLY A 94 8.80 7.67 6.20
N ARG A 95 8.41 7.56 4.94
CA ARG A 95 7.02 7.50 4.47
C ARG A 95 6.86 6.33 3.51
N TYR A 96 5.71 5.67 3.59
CA TYR A 96 5.31 4.65 2.64
C TYR A 96 3.98 5.04 1.98
N PHE A 97 3.98 5.08 0.65
CA PHE A 97 2.85 5.44 -0.18
C PHE A 97 2.21 4.18 -0.76
N GLY A 98 1.19 3.65 -0.09
CA GLY A 98 0.65 2.31 -0.38
C GLY A 98 -0.01 2.18 -1.75
N ASN A 99 -0.56 3.27 -2.30
CA ASN A 99 -1.18 3.24 -3.65
C ASN A 99 -0.17 3.00 -4.77
N ILE A 100 1.07 3.48 -4.60
CA ILE A 100 2.15 3.35 -5.60
C ILE A 100 3.29 2.45 -5.11
N LYS A 101 3.14 1.84 -3.92
CA LYS A 101 4.13 0.99 -3.24
C LYS A 101 5.53 1.61 -3.17
N LEU A 102 5.59 2.90 -2.87
CA LEU A 102 6.85 3.65 -2.82
C LEU A 102 7.24 3.98 -1.39
N ALA A 103 8.47 3.68 -1.00
CA ALA A 103 9.06 4.11 0.26
C ALA A 103 9.99 5.31 0.03
N PHE A 104 9.89 6.32 0.90
CA PHE A 104 10.77 7.47 0.98
C PHE A 104 11.39 7.53 2.37
N SER A 105 12.69 7.83 2.46
CA SER A 105 13.38 7.99 3.74
C SER A 105 13.67 9.46 4.00
N ASP A 106 13.36 9.92 5.21
CA ASP A 106 13.71 11.27 5.67
C ASP A 106 15.11 11.30 6.34
N SER A 107 15.74 10.13 6.49
CA SER A 107 17.05 9.94 7.14
C SER A 107 17.99 9.03 6.32
N THR A 108 19.20 8.82 6.82
CA THR A 108 20.19 7.91 6.23
C THR A 108 19.61 6.51 6.00
N VAL A 109 19.88 5.97 4.82
CA VAL A 109 19.38 4.67 4.37
C VAL A 109 20.52 3.65 4.34
N ASN A 110 20.28 2.48 4.91
CA ASN A 110 21.11 1.29 4.69
C ASN A 110 20.31 0.28 3.87
N LEU A 111 20.78 -0.02 2.66
CA LEU A 111 20.16 -0.98 1.76
C LEU A 111 21.01 -2.24 1.66
N THR A 112 20.39 -3.40 1.77
CA THR A 112 21.03 -4.70 1.60
C THR A 112 20.18 -5.53 0.64
N ASN A 113 20.80 -6.13 -0.37
CA ASN A 113 20.16 -7.09 -1.25
C ASN A 113 20.89 -8.44 -1.11
N LYS A 114 20.16 -9.52 -0.85
CA LYS A 114 20.73 -10.88 -0.74
C LYS A 114 20.84 -11.64 -2.07
N GLY A 115 20.55 -11.02 -3.20
CA GLY A 115 20.67 -11.64 -4.52
C GLY A 115 21.99 -11.35 -5.22
N MET A 116 23.09 -12.00 -4.81
CA MET A 116 24.23 -12.21 -5.70
C MET A 116 25.13 -13.36 -5.22
N ASP A 117 24.60 -14.59 -5.27
CA ASP A 117 25.47 -15.76 -5.45
C ASP A 117 25.64 -15.95 -6.96
N LEU A 118 26.72 -15.38 -7.50
CA LEU A 118 27.25 -15.75 -8.81
C LEU A 118 28.19 -16.95 -8.57
N THR A 119 27.69 -18.16 -8.78
CA THR A 119 28.51 -19.36 -9.02
C THR A 119 28.59 -19.64 -10.50
#